data_AF-A0A0P9X806-F1
#
_entry.id   AF-A0A0P9X806-F1
#
_cell.length_a   1.000
_cell.length_b   1.000
_cell.length_c   1.000
_cell.angle_alpha   90.00
_cell.angle_beta   90.00
_cell.angle_gamma   90.00
#
_symmetry.space_group_name_H-M   'P 1'
#
loop_
_entity.id
_entity.type
_entity.pdbx_description
1 polymer ?
#
loop_
_entity_poly.entity_id
_entity_poly.type
_entity_poly.pdbx_seq_one_letter_code
_entity_poly.pdbx_strand_id
1 'polypeptide(L)'
;MSTQATLSSRLKAVLSELHISQKEAATRCGLPEQTISNILTKNMDETKTAGRIAMGLGISLEWLVYGTGQPFGQTVKWIPIIDSFYALGLFLTESSIRSKTEYIASERDYGPKAFAWKLDNGTIVICGEHEKIIDPANHSYLLINDETSMISENSEDARKYLHLICELRTCYDLVKTGN
;
A
#
# COMPACT_ATOMS: atom_id res chain seq x y z
N MET A 1 -28.99 3.51 8.19
CA MET A 1 -27.56 3.82 7.98
C MET A 1 -26.87 2.49 7.72
N SER A 2 -26.71 2.13 6.45
CA SER A 2 -26.30 0.78 6.05
C SER A 2 -24.79 0.64 6.18
N THR A 3 -24.39 -0.29 7.03
CA THR A 3 -23.04 -0.67 7.42
C THR A 3 -22.18 -0.99 6.19
N GLN A 4 -21.22 -0.12 5.86
CA GLN A 4 -20.21 -0.34 4.82
C GLN A 4 -19.14 -1.36 5.28
N ALA A 5 -19.59 -2.51 5.78
CA ALA A 5 -18.73 -3.49 6.44
C ALA A 5 -17.82 -4.22 5.45
N THR A 6 -18.28 -4.47 4.22
CA THR A 6 -17.56 -5.30 3.25
C THR A 6 -17.10 -4.53 2.02
N LEU A 7 -16.07 -5.03 1.34
CA LEU A 7 -15.57 -4.46 0.09
C LEU A 7 -16.68 -4.35 -0.96
N SER A 8 -17.55 -5.37 -1.07
CA SER A 8 -18.72 -5.35 -1.96
C SER A 8 -19.66 -4.17 -1.64
N SER A 9 -19.99 -3.97 -0.36
CA SER A 9 -20.90 -2.89 0.06
C SER A 9 -20.33 -1.50 -0.23
N ARG A 10 -19.02 -1.33 -0.04
CA ARG A 10 -18.29 -0.09 -0.34
C ARG A 10 -18.20 0.17 -1.84
N LEU A 11 -17.89 -0.87 -2.62
CA LEU A 11 -17.89 -0.77 -4.08
C LEU A 11 -19.28 -0.38 -4.61
N LYS A 12 -20.36 -1.00 -4.12
CA LYS A 12 -21.74 -0.61 -4.50
C LYS A 12 -22.03 0.86 -4.22
N ALA A 13 -21.62 1.36 -3.06
CA ALA A 13 -21.81 2.75 -2.68
C ALA A 13 -21.11 3.70 -3.66
N VAL A 14 -19.85 3.42 -4.00
CA VAL A 14 -19.09 4.24 -4.97
C VAL A 14 -19.72 4.22 -6.36
N LEU A 15 -20.15 3.04 -6.87
CA LEU A 15 -20.79 2.97 -8.18
C LEU A 15 -22.07 3.81 -8.23
N SER A 16 -22.83 3.81 -7.13
CA SER A 16 -24.03 4.63 -6.99
C SER A 16 -23.70 6.12 -6.96
N GLU A 17 -22.69 6.53 -6.18
CA GLU A 17 -22.23 7.92 -6.04
C GLU A 17 -21.70 8.48 -7.38
N LEU A 18 -20.94 7.67 -8.12
CA LEU A 18 -20.39 8.04 -9.42
C LEU A 18 -21.43 7.96 -10.55
N HIS A 19 -22.63 7.45 -10.29
CA HIS A 19 -23.69 7.20 -11.28
C HIS A 19 -23.22 6.35 -12.48
N ILE A 20 -22.42 5.31 -12.24
CA ILE A 20 -21.87 4.44 -13.28
C ILE A 20 -22.37 2.99 -13.17
N SER A 21 -22.40 2.30 -14.31
CA SER A 21 -22.73 0.87 -14.37
C SER A 21 -21.53 -0.02 -13.99
N GLN A 22 -21.77 -1.30 -13.72
CA GLN A 22 -20.71 -2.29 -13.48
C GLN A 22 -19.78 -2.44 -14.70
N LYS A 23 -20.36 -2.39 -15.92
CA LYS A 23 -19.62 -2.43 -17.18
C LYS A 23 -18.69 -1.23 -17.36
N GLU A 24 -19.20 -0.05 -17.06
CA GLU A 24 -18.39 1.18 -17.09
C GLU A 24 -17.26 1.13 -16.05
N ALA A 25 -17.55 0.69 -14.83
CA ALA A 25 -16.55 0.49 -13.79
C ALA A 25 -15.45 -0.48 -14.22
N ALA A 26 -15.83 -1.64 -14.77
CA ALA A 26 -14.89 -2.63 -15.29
C ALA A 26 -13.96 -2.03 -16.35
N THR A 27 -14.52 -1.24 -17.26
CA THR A 27 -13.78 -0.54 -18.31
C THR A 27 -12.76 0.44 -17.72
N ARG A 28 -13.17 1.28 -16.76
CA ARG A 28 -12.26 2.23 -16.08
C ARG A 28 -11.13 1.56 -15.31
N CYS A 29 -11.39 0.39 -14.72
CA CYS A 29 -10.40 -0.37 -13.96
C CYS A 29 -9.52 -1.28 -14.87
N GLY A 30 -9.85 -1.37 -16.16
CA GLY A 30 -9.25 -2.33 -17.11
C GLY A 30 -9.52 -3.80 -16.75
N LEU A 31 -10.55 -4.09 -15.96
CA LEU A 31 -10.88 -5.42 -15.46
C LEU A 31 -11.99 -6.06 -16.30
N PRO A 32 -12.07 -7.40 -16.37
CA PRO A 32 -13.25 -8.07 -16.90
C PRO A 32 -14.51 -7.70 -16.11
N GLU A 33 -15.64 -7.50 -16.78
CA GLU A 33 -16.93 -7.19 -16.13
C GLU A 33 -17.33 -8.27 -15.10
N GLN A 34 -17.01 -9.53 -15.39
CA GLN A 34 -17.25 -10.66 -14.50
C GLN A 34 -16.50 -10.51 -13.16
N THR A 35 -15.33 -9.89 -13.13
CA THR A 35 -14.57 -9.62 -11.90
C THR A 35 -15.35 -8.67 -11.00
N ILE A 36 -15.82 -7.54 -11.55
CA ILE A 36 -16.64 -6.57 -10.81
C ILE A 36 -17.94 -7.23 -10.33
N SER A 37 -18.60 -8.00 -11.20
CA SER A 37 -19.82 -8.74 -10.85
C SER A 37 -19.58 -9.71 -9.68
N ASN A 38 -18.53 -10.54 -9.75
CA ASN A 38 -18.18 -11.50 -8.70
C ASN A 38 -17.92 -10.81 -7.36
N ILE A 39 -17.21 -9.69 -7.33
CA ILE A 39 -16.98 -8.91 -6.10
C ILE A 39 -18.32 -8.45 -5.51
N LEU A 40 -19.20 -7.90 -6.34
CA LEU A 40 -20.48 -7.33 -5.91
C LEU A 40 -21.48 -8.40 -5.43
N THR A 41 -21.44 -9.61 -5.99
CA THR A 41 -22.40 -10.69 -5.69
C THR A 41 -21.88 -11.73 -4.71
N LYS A 42 -20.59 -12.10 -4.78
CA LYS A 42 -19.99 -13.19 -3.99
C LYS A 42 -19.16 -12.68 -2.80
N ASN A 43 -19.02 -11.36 -2.66
CA ASN A 43 -18.25 -10.72 -1.59
C ASN A 43 -16.81 -11.27 -1.49
N MET A 44 -16.18 -11.46 -2.64
CA MET A 44 -14.79 -11.93 -2.69
C MET A 44 -13.86 -10.84 -2.19
N ASP A 45 -13.05 -11.15 -1.16
CA ASP A 45 -11.91 -10.32 -0.75
C ASP A 45 -10.74 -10.53 -1.73
N GLU A 46 -10.89 -9.98 -2.94
CA GLU A 46 -9.80 -9.95 -3.92
C GLU A 46 -8.95 -8.69 -3.72
N THR A 47 -8.06 -8.73 -2.72
CA THR A 47 -7.05 -7.69 -2.51
C THR A 47 -6.29 -7.37 -3.80
N LYS A 48 -5.92 -8.40 -4.57
CA LYS A 48 -5.18 -8.29 -5.84
C LYS A 48 -5.80 -7.39 -6.92
N THR A 49 -7.12 -7.18 -6.90
CA THR A 49 -7.79 -6.31 -7.90
C THR A 49 -8.21 -4.98 -7.29
N ALA A 50 -8.19 -4.85 -5.96
CA ALA A 50 -8.60 -3.65 -5.24
C ALA A 50 -7.77 -2.42 -5.64
N GLY A 51 -6.45 -2.55 -5.84
CA GLY A 51 -5.61 -1.45 -6.31
C GLY A 51 -6.04 -0.90 -7.67
N ARG A 52 -6.36 -1.80 -8.60
CA ARG A 52 -6.83 -1.42 -9.94
C ARG A 52 -8.21 -0.77 -9.90
N ILE A 53 -9.09 -1.25 -9.00
CA ILE A 53 -10.40 -0.65 -8.77
C ILE A 53 -10.26 0.75 -8.18
N ALA A 54 -9.43 0.90 -7.14
CA ALA A 54 -9.15 2.16 -6.50
C ALA A 54 -8.64 3.20 -7.50
N MET A 55 -7.63 2.83 -8.30
CA MET A 55 -7.08 3.68 -9.35
C MET A 55 -8.11 4.01 -10.44
N GLY A 56 -8.81 3.01 -10.97
CA GLY A 56 -9.77 3.21 -12.07
C GLY A 56 -10.98 4.07 -11.69
N LEU A 57 -11.40 4.00 -10.44
CA LEU A 57 -12.53 4.79 -9.93
C LEU A 57 -12.09 6.10 -9.24
N GLY A 58 -10.78 6.33 -9.09
CA GLY A 58 -10.26 7.50 -8.38
C GLY A 58 -10.66 7.52 -6.90
N ILE A 59 -10.69 6.34 -6.26
CA ILE A 59 -11.08 6.18 -4.85
C ILE A 59 -9.94 5.64 -4.01
N SER A 60 -10.10 5.78 -2.69
CA SER A 60 -9.17 5.27 -1.70
C SER A 60 -9.11 3.74 -1.68
N LEU A 61 -7.92 3.17 -1.88
CA LEU A 61 -7.66 1.74 -1.72
C LEU A 61 -7.87 1.31 -0.27
N GLU A 62 -7.41 2.13 0.68
CA GLU A 62 -7.53 1.82 2.10
C GLU A 62 -9.00 1.77 2.53
N TRP A 63 -9.77 2.77 2.13
CA TRP A 63 -11.21 2.79 2.35
C TRP A 63 -11.89 1.62 1.65
N LEU A 64 -11.53 1.31 0.39
CA LEU A 64 -12.14 0.21 -0.34
C LEU A 64 -11.93 -1.14 0.35
N VAL A 65 -10.72 -1.43 0.81
CA VAL A 65 -10.35 -2.73 1.40
C VAL A 65 -10.72 -2.82 2.88
N TYR A 66 -10.45 -1.78 3.67
CA TYR A 66 -10.59 -1.82 5.13
C TYR A 66 -11.74 -0.99 5.68
N GLY A 67 -12.36 -0.12 4.86
CA GLY A 67 -13.43 0.78 5.30
C GLY A 67 -12.94 1.94 6.17
N THR A 68 -11.63 2.20 6.22
CA THR A 68 -11.03 3.29 6.98
C THR A 68 -10.87 4.55 6.11
N GLY A 69 -11.02 5.73 6.70
CA GLY A 69 -10.88 7.00 5.97
C GLY A 69 -12.11 7.36 5.12
N GLN A 70 -11.87 8.02 3.98
CA GLN A 70 -12.90 8.53 3.06
C GLN A 70 -12.66 7.99 1.64
N PRO A 71 -13.72 7.70 0.87
CA PRO A 71 -13.58 7.16 -0.48
C PRO A 71 -12.90 8.11 -1.47
N PHE A 72 -13.07 9.42 -1.30
CA PHE A 72 -12.57 10.43 -2.24
C PHE A 72 -11.65 11.44 -1.54
N GLY A 73 -10.85 12.16 -2.34
CA GLY A 73 -10.03 13.28 -1.85
C GLY A 73 -8.74 12.88 -1.13
N GLN A 74 -8.38 11.59 -1.15
CA GLN A 74 -7.10 11.14 -0.62
C GLN A 74 -5.97 11.41 -1.61
N THR A 75 -4.89 12.03 -1.14
CA THR A 75 -3.70 12.25 -1.97
C THR A 75 -2.83 10.99 -1.97
N VAL A 76 -2.57 10.44 -3.15
CA VAL A 76 -1.63 9.31 -3.29
C VAL A 76 -0.19 9.78 -3.10
N LYS A 77 0.47 9.23 -2.10
CA LYS A 77 1.92 9.28 -1.87
C LYS A 77 2.60 8.15 -2.62
N TRP A 78 3.71 8.45 -3.28
CA TRP A 78 4.53 7.46 -3.97
C TRP A 78 5.75 7.14 -3.12
N ILE A 79 5.83 5.92 -2.64
CA ILE A 79 6.89 5.45 -1.75
C ILE A 79 7.92 4.71 -2.60
N PRO A 80 9.19 5.11 -2.60
CA PRO A 80 10.21 4.43 -3.39
C PRO A 80 10.46 3.01 -2.84
N ILE A 81 10.58 2.04 -3.74
CA ILE A 81 11.05 0.70 -3.44
C ILE A 81 12.57 0.73 -3.55
N ILE A 82 13.24 0.56 -2.42
CA ILE A 82 14.70 0.55 -2.33
C ILE A 82 15.17 -0.90 -2.29
N ASP A 83 16.18 -1.20 -3.09
CA ASP A 83 16.61 -2.58 -3.41
C ASP A 83 18.00 -2.94 -2.89
N SER A 84 18.67 -2.01 -2.19
CA SER A 84 20.01 -2.24 -1.64
C SER A 84 20.29 -1.35 -0.44
N PHE A 85 21.07 -1.88 0.51
CA PHE A 85 21.48 -1.16 1.71
C PHE A 85 22.18 0.17 1.40
N TYR A 86 23.03 0.18 0.38
CA TYR A 86 23.72 1.40 -0.05
C TYR A 86 22.75 2.47 -0.62
N ALA A 87 21.80 2.06 -1.47
CA ALA A 87 20.80 2.99 -2.00
C ALA A 87 19.91 3.54 -0.88
N LEU A 88 19.59 2.72 0.12
CA LEU A 88 18.86 3.14 1.30
C LEU A 88 19.64 4.19 2.09
N GLY A 89 20.94 3.96 2.32
CA GLY A 89 21.82 4.95 2.95
C GLY A 89 21.74 6.30 2.26
N LEU A 90 21.95 6.33 0.94
CA LEU A 90 21.87 7.57 0.14
C LEU A 90 20.49 8.23 0.19
N PHE A 91 19.41 7.46 0.12
CA PHE A 91 18.06 7.99 0.23
C PHE A 91 17.81 8.63 1.61
N LEU A 92 18.22 7.96 2.68
CA LEU A 92 17.99 8.45 4.05
C LEU A 92 18.86 9.66 4.40
N THR A 93 20.06 9.79 3.85
CA THR A 93 20.98 10.91 4.13
C THR A 93 20.80 12.09 3.19
N GLU A 94 20.58 11.83 1.90
CA GLU A 94 20.63 12.84 0.84
C GLU A 94 19.31 12.95 0.06
N SER A 95 18.30 12.13 0.37
CA SER A 95 17.06 12.02 -0.42
C SER A 95 17.32 11.68 -1.90
N SER A 96 18.45 11.04 -2.18
CA SER A 96 18.87 10.63 -3.52
C SER A 96 18.17 9.33 -3.93
N ILE A 97 17.60 9.31 -5.13
CA ILE A 97 16.89 8.16 -5.70
C ILE A 97 17.50 7.84 -7.07
N ARG A 98 17.70 6.55 -7.36
CA ARG A 98 18.26 6.09 -8.63
C ARG A 98 17.26 6.29 -9.78
N SER A 99 17.76 6.48 -10.99
CA SER A 99 16.93 6.37 -12.20
C SER A 99 16.28 4.98 -12.25
N LYS A 100 15.01 4.91 -12.65
CA LYS A 100 14.21 3.66 -12.71
C LYS A 100 13.83 3.03 -11.37
N THR A 101 13.96 3.73 -10.24
CA THR A 101 13.38 3.25 -8.98
C THR A 101 11.88 3.01 -9.14
N GLU A 102 11.42 1.85 -8.70
CA GLU A 102 10.00 1.53 -8.64
C GLU A 102 9.36 2.22 -7.43
N TYR A 103 8.08 2.55 -7.51
CA TYR A 103 7.34 3.19 -6.43
C TYR A 103 6.05 2.45 -6.17
N ILE A 104 5.70 2.28 -4.90
CA ILE A 104 4.39 1.79 -4.48
C ILE A 104 3.49 2.96 -4.06
N ALA A 105 2.23 2.93 -4.49
CA ALA A 105 1.24 3.91 -4.06
C ALA A 105 0.79 3.68 -2.61
N SER A 106 0.60 4.74 -1.86
CA SER A 106 -0.03 4.73 -0.55
C SER A 106 -0.86 5.99 -0.34
N GLU A 107 -2.00 5.89 0.33
CA GLU A 107 -2.76 7.06 0.77
C GLU A 107 -2.34 7.52 2.17
N ARG A 108 -1.59 6.68 2.88
CA ARG A 108 -1.01 7.04 4.17
C ARG A 108 0.25 7.85 4.00
N ASP A 109 0.41 8.82 4.88
CA ASP A 109 1.66 9.55 5.06
C ASP A 109 2.52 8.84 6.11
N TYR A 110 3.62 8.26 5.66
CA TYR A 110 4.60 7.57 6.52
C TYR A 110 5.80 8.47 6.87
N GLY A 111 5.73 9.75 6.52
CA GLY A 111 6.80 10.71 6.71
C GLY A 111 7.70 10.85 5.47
N PRO A 112 8.55 11.89 5.45
CA PRO A 112 9.34 12.29 4.28
C PRO A 112 10.40 11.26 3.87
N LYS A 113 10.85 10.41 4.80
CA LYS A 113 11.85 9.36 4.57
C LYS A 113 11.24 7.96 4.47
N ALA A 114 9.96 7.87 4.16
CA ALA A 114 9.31 6.59 3.96
C ALA A 114 9.88 5.85 2.76
N PHE A 115 10.09 4.55 2.91
CA PHE A 115 10.56 3.68 1.84
C PHE A 115 9.90 2.30 1.94
N ALA A 116 9.86 1.61 0.81
CA ALA A 116 9.44 0.22 0.72
C ALA A 116 10.65 -0.68 0.48
N TRP A 117 10.63 -1.87 1.06
CA TRP A 117 11.65 -2.90 0.90
C TRP A 117 10.99 -4.24 0.61
N LYS A 118 11.59 -5.03 -0.28
CA LYS A 118 11.09 -6.37 -0.62
C LYS A 118 11.91 -7.42 0.11
N LEU A 119 11.25 -8.24 0.92
CA LEU A 119 11.84 -9.43 1.52
C LEU A 119 11.90 -10.58 0.53
N ASP A 120 12.79 -11.55 0.76
CA ASP A 120 12.97 -12.73 -0.10
C ASP A 120 11.68 -13.56 -0.27
N ASN A 121 10.83 -13.57 0.75
CA ASN A 121 9.53 -14.25 0.69
C ASN A 121 8.48 -13.51 -0.16
N GLY A 122 8.85 -12.39 -0.80
CA GLY A 122 7.98 -11.55 -1.63
C GLY A 122 7.15 -10.53 -0.86
N THR A 123 7.22 -10.51 0.48
CA THR A 123 6.53 -9.50 1.29
C THR A 123 7.17 -8.13 1.08
N ILE A 124 6.33 -7.11 0.93
CA ILE A 124 6.75 -5.71 0.87
C ILE A 124 6.56 -5.11 2.24
N VAL A 125 7.63 -4.55 2.79
CA VAL A 125 7.67 -3.85 4.06
C VAL A 125 7.75 -2.37 3.78
N ILE A 126 6.84 -1.57 4.34
CA ILE A 126 6.91 -0.11 4.27
C ILE A 126 7.39 0.42 5.62
N CYS A 127 8.50 1.14 5.58
CA CYS A 127 9.13 1.78 6.73
C CYS A 127 8.95 3.28 6.69
N GLY A 128 8.93 3.92 7.86
CA GLY A 128 8.72 5.36 7.98
C GLY A 128 8.89 5.88 9.41
N GLU A 129 8.48 7.13 9.61
CA GLU A 129 8.58 7.85 10.89
C GLU A 129 7.26 7.84 11.68
N HIS A 130 6.14 7.61 10.99
CA HIS A 130 4.82 7.64 11.61
C HIS A 130 4.30 6.23 11.87
N GLU A 131 4.12 5.92 13.15
CA GLU A 131 3.37 4.76 13.59
C GLU A 131 1.91 4.87 13.12
N LYS A 132 1.32 3.77 12.64
CA LYS A 132 -0.10 3.60 12.94
C LYS A 132 -0.21 3.64 14.46
N ILE A 133 -1.30 4.16 15.01
CA ILE A 133 -1.66 3.86 16.41
C ILE A 133 -1.84 2.34 16.53
N ILE A 134 -0.73 1.63 16.75
CA ILE A 134 -0.59 0.22 17.06
C ILE A 134 0.14 0.25 18.38
N ASP A 135 -0.38 -0.52 19.33
CA ASP A 135 0.19 -0.72 20.65
C ASP A 135 1.75 -0.64 20.63
N PRO A 136 2.37 0.31 21.36
CA PRO A 136 3.82 0.47 21.44
C PRO A 136 4.56 -0.80 21.88
N ALA A 137 3.85 -1.78 22.45
CA ALA A 137 4.38 -3.07 22.82
C ALA A 137 4.62 -4.04 21.64
N ASN A 138 4.14 -3.73 20.43
CA ASN A 138 4.19 -4.62 19.24
C ASN A 138 4.89 -3.98 18.04
N HIS A 139 5.89 -3.12 18.26
CA HIS A 139 6.68 -2.59 17.15
C HIS A 139 7.52 -3.68 16.51
N SER A 140 7.36 -3.85 15.21
CA SER A 140 8.27 -4.62 14.38
C SER A 140 9.21 -3.67 13.63
N TYR A 141 10.46 -4.07 13.52
CA TYR A 141 11.51 -3.34 12.82
C TYR A 141 11.99 -4.16 11.63
N LEU A 142 12.40 -3.48 10.58
CA LEU A 142 13.12 -4.06 9.48
C LEU A 142 14.61 -3.84 9.76
N LEU A 143 15.33 -4.93 10.02
CA LEU A 143 16.78 -4.96 10.10
C LEU A 143 17.35 -5.07 8.69
N ILE A 144 18.14 -4.09 8.25
CA ILE A 144 18.79 -4.08 6.94
C ILE A 144 20.28 -3.78 7.07
N ASN A 145 21.10 -4.68 6.57
CA ASN A 145 22.50 -4.42 6.29
C ASN A 145 22.84 -4.96 4.89
N ASP A 146 24.13 -5.02 4.58
CA ASP A 146 24.65 -5.52 3.31
C ASP A 146 24.47 -7.04 3.10
N GLU A 147 24.22 -7.80 4.16
CA GLU A 147 24.11 -9.26 4.14
C GLU A 147 22.69 -9.79 4.38
N THR A 148 21.86 -9.04 5.12
CA THR A 148 20.52 -9.48 5.55
C THR A 148 19.48 -8.37 5.47
N SER A 149 18.25 -8.78 5.17
CA SER A 149 17.04 -7.99 5.38
C SER A 149 15.95 -8.85 6.01
N MET A 150 15.56 -8.56 7.26
CA MET A 150 14.56 -9.36 7.97
C MET A 150 13.76 -8.55 8.98
N ILE A 151 12.58 -9.07 9.34
CA ILE A 151 11.75 -8.48 10.40
C ILE A 151 12.34 -8.90 11.76
N SER A 152 12.53 -7.93 12.65
CA SER A 152 12.94 -8.10 14.04
C SER A 152 11.90 -7.49 14.96
N GLU A 153 11.61 -8.16 16.06
CA GLU A 153 10.77 -7.64 17.16
C GLU A 153 11.62 -6.96 18.25
N ASN A 154 12.95 -7.04 18.14
CA ASN A 154 13.87 -6.49 19.12
C ASN A 154 14.38 -5.11 18.67
N SER A 155 14.27 -4.12 19.55
CA SER A 155 14.75 -2.74 19.31
C SER A 155 16.21 -2.53 19.72
N GLU A 156 16.86 -3.54 20.31
CA GLU A 156 18.24 -3.46 20.81
C GLU A 156 19.31 -3.85 19.78
N ASP A 157 18.96 -4.54 18.69
CA ASP A 157 19.90 -4.86 17.62
C ASP A 157 20.34 -3.56 16.92
N ALA A 158 21.66 -3.27 16.95
CA ALA A 158 22.34 -2.20 16.23
C ALA A 158 21.42 -1.10 15.63
N ARG A 159 20.94 -0.16 16.48
CA ARG A 159 19.97 0.93 16.18
C ARG A 159 20.13 1.61 14.81
N LYS A 160 21.33 1.60 14.25
CA LYS A 160 21.65 2.14 12.91
C LYS A 160 20.98 1.39 11.76
N TYR A 161 20.69 0.10 11.92
CA TYR A 161 20.18 -0.80 10.86
C TYR A 161 18.70 -1.13 11.02
N LEU A 162 18.05 -0.63 12.08
CA LEU A 162 16.65 -0.85 12.35
C LEU A 162 15.80 0.28 11.78
N HIS A 163 14.79 -0.10 11.02
CA HIS A 163 13.80 0.81 10.45
C HIS A 163 12.41 0.40 10.92
N LEU A 164 11.67 1.32 11.52
CA LEU A 164 10.30 1.05 11.99
C LEU A 164 9.42 0.56 10.84
N ILE A 165 8.71 -0.55 11.03
CA ILE A 165 7.73 -1.05 10.06
C ILE A 165 6.38 -0.39 10.32
N CYS A 166 5.85 0.32 9.32
CA CYS A 166 4.54 0.96 9.37
C CYS A 166 3.46 0.10 8.71
N GLU A 167 3.81 -0.71 7.71
CA GLU A 167 2.87 -1.56 6.98
C GLU A 167 3.56 -2.78 6.34
N LEU A 168 2.85 -3.91 6.29
CA LEU A 168 3.22 -5.11 5.52
C LEU A 168 2.21 -5.32 4.40
N ARG A 169 2.69 -5.58 3.18
CA ARG A 169 1.86 -5.89 2.01
C ARG A 169 2.32 -7.17 1.34
N THR A 170 1.36 -7.94 0.83
CA THR A 170 1.60 -9.21 0.10
C THR A 170 1.48 -9.06 -1.42
N CYS A 171 1.18 -7.86 -1.94
CA CYS A 171 0.95 -7.61 -3.36
C CYS A 171 1.39 -6.21 -3.83
N TYR A 172 1.74 -6.15 -5.12
CA TYR A 172 2.18 -4.97 -5.88
C TYR A 172 0.98 -4.27 -6.53
N ASP A 173 0.08 -3.74 -5.75
CA ASP A 173 -1.19 -3.35 -6.34
C ASP A 173 -1.11 -2.09 -7.20
N LEU A 174 -0.09 -1.22 -7.01
CA LEU A 174 0.15 -0.05 -7.86
C LEU A 174 1.64 0.31 -7.88
N VAL A 175 2.36 -0.16 -8.91
CA VAL A 175 3.77 0.17 -9.14
C VAL A 175 3.91 1.13 -10.31
N LYS A 176 4.69 2.20 -10.15
CA LYS A 176 5.21 2.99 -11.27
C LYS A 176 6.74 2.98 -11.25
N THR A 177 7.36 3.05 -12.42
CA THR A 177 8.80 3.23 -12.54
C THR A 177 9.11 4.72 -12.65
N GLY A 178 10.09 5.20 -11.89
CA GLY A 178 10.62 6.56 -12.04
C GLY A 178 11.24 6.75 -13.43
N ASN A 179 11.07 7.94 -14.01
CA ASN A 179 11.76 8.33 -15.24
C ASN A 179 13.28 8.45 -15.02
#